data_AF-A0A936IME7-F1
#
_entry.id   AF-A0A936IME7-F1
#
_cell.length_a   1.000
_cell.length_b   1.000
_cell.length_c   1.000
_cell.angle_alpha   90.00
_cell.angle_beta   90.00
_cell.angle_gamma   90.00
#
_symmetry.space_group_name_H-M   'P 1'
#
loop_
_entity.id
_entity.type
_entity.pdbx_description
1 polymer ?
#
loop_
_entity_poly.entity_id
_entity_poly.type
_entity_poly.pdbx_seq_one_letter_code
_entity_poly.pdbx_strand_id
1 'polypeptide(L)'
;MKKPAGKPPAAPKSSATAKQTESPSDAAPAPPKNGQPAGSEPAIVGDGRVPSASMRSYALLTPDLKELYFKFYKATYGKTELDLKTKEFVAIGAALALGCKGCLEGHLRKAKKEGATAEEISEVIAVTLGVAAATIVDRSDIANFHLGGLFEKPE
;
A
#
# COMPACT_ATOMS: atom_id res chain seq x y z
N MET A 1 27.01 -30.87 -42.50
CA MET A 1 25.79 -30.03 -42.66
C MET A 1 25.81 -28.93 -41.61
N LYS A 2 25.74 -27.65 -41.98
CA LYS A 2 25.57 -26.52 -41.04
C LYS A 2 24.22 -25.84 -41.33
N LYS A 3 23.38 -25.63 -40.32
CA LYS A 3 22.13 -24.84 -40.45
C LYS A 3 22.47 -23.35 -40.61
N PRO A 4 21.72 -22.56 -41.40
CA PRO A 4 21.83 -21.11 -41.39
C PRO A 4 21.21 -20.52 -40.11
N ALA A 5 21.80 -19.44 -39.59
CA ALA A 5 21.25 -18.73 -38.44
C ALA A 5 20.01 -17.92 -38.84
N GLY A 6 18.93 -18.04 -38.05
CA GLY A 6 17.72 -17.25 -38.24
C GLY A 6 17.94 -15.77 -37.89
N LYS A 7 17.44 -14.87 -38.73
CA LYS A 7 17.44 -13.42 -38.48
C LYS A 7 16.48 -13.09 -37.32
N PRO A 8 16.88 -12.27 -36.32
CA PRO A 8 15.98 -11.88 -35.24
C PRO A 8 14.80 -11.04 -35.76
N PRO A 9 13.60 -11.13 -35.13
CA PRO A 9 12.44 -10.35 -35.52
C PRO A 9 12.64 -8.85 -35.26
N ALA A 10 12.02 -8.02 -36.09
CA ALA A 10 12.11 -6.56 -35.97
C ALA A 10 11.30 -6.04 -34.77
N ALA A 11 11.84 -5.05 -34.06
CA ALA A 11 11.12 -4.36 -32.98
C ALA A 11 9.88 -3.62 -33.50
N PRO A 12 8.78 -3.56 -32.71
CA PRO A 12 7.57 -2.83 -33.11
C PRO A 12 7.85 -1.33 -33.20
N LYS A 13 7.35 -0.68 -34.25
CA LYS A 13 7.50 0.76 -34.45
C LYS A 13 6.64 1.54 -33.46
N SER A 14 7.21 2.60 -32.89
CA SER A 14 6.51 3.56 -32.03
C SER A 14 5.27 4.13 -32.72
N SER A 15 4.12 4.02 -32.06
CA SER A 15 2.89 4.72 -32.43
C SER A 15 2.80 6.06 -31.69
N ALA A 16 2.22 7.07 -32.36
CA ALA A 16 2.27 8.46 -31.93
C ALA A 16 1.60 8.72 -30.58
N THR A 17 2.24 9.55 -29.75
CA THR A 17 1.70 10.01 -28.47
C THR A 17 0.56 11.01 -28.69
N ALA A 18 -0.68 10.56 -28.51
CA ALA A 18 -1.80 11.48 -28.31
C ALA A 18 -1.60 12.23 -26.98
N LYS A 19 -1.57 13.57 -27.02
CA LYS A 19 -1.59 14.40 -25.81
C LYS A 19 -2.92 14.18 -25.08
N GLN A 20 -2.93 13.34 -24.06
CA GLN A 20 -4.03 13.29 -23.10
C GLN A 20 -3.99 14.58 -22.28
N THR A 21 -5.07 15.35 -22.30
CA THR A 21 -5.29 16.46 -21.39
C THR A 21 -5.57 15.88 -20.00
N GLU A 22 -4.68 16.09 -19.03
CA GLU A 22 -4.89 15.63 -17.65
C GLU A 22 -6.19 16.22 -17.09
N SER A 23 -7.11 15.35 -16.66
CA SER A 23 -8.36 15.73 -15.98
C SER A 23 -8.05 16.02 -14.51
N PRO A 24 -8.87 16.81 -13.78
CA PRO A 24 -8.65 17.07 -12.36
C PRO A 24 -8.60 15.81 -11.47
N SER A 25 -9.18 14.70 -11.94
CA SER A 25 -9.15 13.37 -11.30
C SER A 25 -7.87 12.56 -11.52
N ASP A 26 -7.02 12.93 -12.49
CA ASP A 26 -5.75 12.22 -12.77
C ASP A 26 -4.61 12.67 -11.83
N ALA A 27 -4.88 13.68 -10.98
CA ALA A 27 -3.97 14.09 -9.92
C ALA A 27 -3.96 13.04 -8.80
N ALA A 28 -2.86 12.28 -8.70
CA ALA A 28 -2.61 11.39 -7.57
C ALA A 28 -2.82 12.16 -6.25
N PRO A 29 -3.53 11.56 -5.26
CA PRO A 29 -3.99 12.28 -4.08
C PRO A 29 -2.78 12.87 -3.36
N ALA A 30 -2.80 14.21 -3.22
CA ALA A 30 -1.74 14.93 -2.53
C ALA A 30 -1.48 14.26 -1.16
N PRO A 31 -0.20 14.14 -0.73
CA PRO A 31 0.11 13.56 0.56
C PRO A 31 -0.71 14.29 1.65
N PRO A 32 -1.15 13.57 2.70
CA PRO A 32 -1.97 14.17 3.74
C PRO A 32 -1.26 15.42 4.27
N LYS A 33 -1.95 16.56 4.24
CA LYS A 33 -1.45 17.85 4.75
C LYS A 33 -1.44 17.82 6.28
N ASN A 34 -0.56 16.98 6.83
CA ASN A 34 -0.37 16.76 8.25
C ASN A 34 0.89 17.49 8.73
N GLY A 35 0.77 18.09 9.90
CA GLY A 35 1.70 19.06 10.45
C GLY A 35 0.93 20.25 11.01
N GLN A 36 0.99 20.43 12.32
CA GLN A 36 0.52 21.66 12.95
C GLN A 36 1.34 22.88 12.45
N PRO A 37 0.77 24.09 12.42
CA PRO A 37 1.54 25.30 12.16
C PRO A 37 2.70 25.40 13.16
N ALA A 38 3.85 25.88 12.70
CA ALA A 38 5.04 25.99 13.54
C ALA A 38 4.74 26.90 14.76
N GLY A 39 4.71 26.31 15.95
CA GLY A 39 4.52 27.03 17.22
C GLY A 39 3.29 26.63 18.05
N SER A 40 2.34 25.82 17.55
CA SER A 40 1.25 25.30 18.40
C SER A 40 1.66 24.00 19.12
N GLU A 41 1.38 23.89 20.41
CA GLU A 41 1.64 22.65 21.17
C GLU A 41 0.90 21.45 20.56
N PRO A 42 1.54 20.27 20.51
CA PRO A 42 0.89 19.06 20.03
C PRO A 42 -0.21 18.63 21.01
N ALA A 43 -1.44 18.49 20.52
CA ALA A 43 -2.51 17.85 21.29
C ALA A 43 -2.06 16.43 21.69
N ILE A 44 -2.03 16.11 22.98
CA ILE A 44 -1.62 14.80 23.48
C ILE A 44 -2.84 13.86 23.50
N VAL A 45 -2.74 12.66 22.89
CA VAL A 45 -3.78 11.63 23.07
C VAL A 45 -3.72 11.06 24.49
N GLY A 46 -4.85 10.55 25.00
CA GLY A 46 -5.01 10.17 26.41
C GLY A 46 -4.07 9.09 26.97
N ASP A 47 -3.18 8.52 26.15
CA ASP A 47 -2.09 7.63 26.56
C ASP A 47 -0.69 8.28 26.51
N GLY A 48 -0.63 9.62 26.47
CA GLY A 48 0.61 10.40 26.51
C GLY A 48 1.34 10.56 25.18
N ARG A 49 0.84 9.98 24.08
CA ARG A 49 1.50 10.07 22.77
C ARG A 49 1.13 11.34 22.01
N VAL A 50 2.03 11.80 21.13
CA VAL A 50 1.73 12.82 20.11
C VAL A 50 1.04 12.15 18.89
N PRO A 51 -0.12 12.62 18.42
CA PRO A 51 -0.79 12.14 17.23
C PRO A 51 0.08 12.27 15.98
N SER A 52 0.01 11.28 15.10
CA SER A 52 0.71 11.29 13.81
C SER A 52 0.32 12.49 12.93
N ALA A 53 -0.91 13.00 13.10
CA ALA A 53 -1.42 14.18 12.39
C ALA A 53 -0.73 15.50 12.79
N SER A 54 -0.21 15.61 14.01
CA SER A 54 0.52 16.80 14.50
C SER A 54 1.96 16.86 13.97
N MET A 55 2.55 15.73 13.61
CA MET A 55 3.95 15.64 13.18
C MET A 55 4.17 16.11 11.75
N ARG A 56 5.29 16.79 11.50
CA ARG A 56 5.71 17.23 10.16
C ARG A 56 6.08 16.02 9.30
N SER A 57 5.21 15.69 8.34
CA SER A 57 5.46 14.58 7.43
C SER A 57 6.73 14.79 6.57
N TYR A 58 7.50 13.72 6.38
CA TYR A 58 8.72 13.68 5.56
C TYR A 58 9.86 14.63 6.00
N ALA A 59 9.87 15.07 7.27
CA ALA A 59 10.83 16.07 7.75
C ALA A 59 12.32 15.64 7.68
N LEU A 60 12.61 14.33 7.68
CA LEU A 60 13.97 13.77 7.60
C LEU A 60 14.31 13.20 6.20
N LEU A 61 13.43 13.35 5.21
CA LEU A 61 13.78 12.99 3.82
C LEU A 61 14.53 14.15 3.16
N THR A 62 15.64 13.84 2.48
CA THR A 62 16.29 14.79 1.58
C THR A 62 15.32 15.21 0.45
N PRO A 63 15.53 16.38 -0.19
CA PRO A 63 14.69 16.81 -1.31
C PRO A 63 14.52 15.73 -2.38
N ASP A 64 15.63 15.11 -2.79
CA ASP A 64 15.67 14.07 -3.83
C ASP A 64 14.88 12.82 -3.43
N LEU A 65 15.07 12.31 -2.20
CA LEU A 65 14.31 11.15 -1.70
C LEU A 65 12.82 11.45 -1.60
N LYS A 66 12.46 12.67 -1.21
CA LYS A 66 11.06 13.12 -1.15
C LYS A 66 10.43 13.21 -2.55
N GLU A 67 11.17 13.69 -3.54
CA GLU A 67 10.72 13.71 -4.95
C GLU A 67 10.52 12.29 -5.49
N LEU A 68 11.48 11.39 -5.29
CA LEU A 68 11.39 10.00 -5.72
C LEU A 68 10.21 9.27 -5.07
N TYR A 69 9.99 9.48 -3.77
CA TYR A 69 8.85 8.93 -3.04
C TYR A 69 7.51 9.46 -3.57
N PHE A 70 7.41 10.75 -3.90
CA PHE A 70 6.20 11.31 -4.52
C PHE A 70 5.99 10.83 -5.96
N LYS A 71 7.05 10.61 -6.74
CA LYS A 71 6.96 9.97 -8.07
C LYS A 71 6.43 8.53 -7.96
N PHE A 72 6.90 7.76 -6.97
CA PHE A 72 6.36 6.43 -6.65
C PHE A 72 4.85 6.49 -6.30
N TYR A 73 4.42 7.45 -5.49
CA TYR A 73 2.99 7.66 -5.22
C TYR A 73 2.20 8.07 -6.46
N LYS A 74 2.72 8.97 -7.34
CA LYS A 74 2.02 9.30 -8.60
C LYS A 74 1.93 8.08 -9.53
N ALA A 75 2.95 7.23 -9.59
CA ALA A 75 2.94 6.02 -10.41
C ALA A 75 1.94 4.96 -9.91
N THR A 76 1.84 4.76 -8.59
CA THR A 76 0.93 3.77 -7.99
C THR A 76 -0.53 4.24 -7.93
N TYR A 77 -0.76 5.54 -7.72
CA TYR A 77 -2.12 6.10 -7.63
C TYR A 77 -2.63 6.81 -8.89
N GLY A 78 -1.81 6.94 -9.93
CA GLY A 78 -2.26 7.40 -11.25
C GLY A 78 -3.21 6.41 -11.92
N LYS A 79 -3.57 6.72 -13.17
CA LYS A 79 -4.49 5.95 -14.00
C LYS A 79 -3.95 4.53 -14.26
N THR A 80 -4.70 3.52 -13.81
CA THR A 80 -4.37 2.08 -13.87
C THR A 80 -5.65 1.25 -13.95
N GLU A 81 -5.51 -0.07 -14.14
CA GLU A 81 -6.63 -1.03 -14.18
C GLU A 81 -7.50 -1.08 -12.91
N LEU A 82 -6.93 -0.84 -11.72
CA LEU A 82 -7.69 -0.78 -10.47
C LEU A 82 -8.22 0.64 -10.21
N ASP A 83 -9.48 0.73 -9.82
CA ASP A 83 -10.09 1.97 -9.31
C ASP A 83 -9.50 2.36 -7.94
N LEU A 84 -9.74 3.62 -7.52
CA LEU A 84 -9.16 4.16 -6.29
C LEU A 84 -9.70 3.47 -5.04
N LYS A 85 -10.99 3.08 -4.98
CA LYS A 85 -11.56 2.40 -3.82
C LYS A 85 -10.89 1.03 -3.62
N THR A 86 -10.73 0.27 -4.70
CA THR A 86 -10.04 -1.02 -4.71
C THR A 86 -8.56 -0.90 -4.30
N LYS A 87 -7.85 0.16 -4.74
CA LYS A 87 -6.48 0.43 -4.26
C LYS A 87 -6.43 0.71 -2.76
N GLU A 88 -7.39 1.48 -2.24
CA GLU A 88 -7.46 1.78 -0.81
C GLU A 88 -7.78 0.55 0.04
N PHE A 89 -8.58 -0.41 -0.46
CA PHE A 89 -8.77 -1.71 0.19
C PHE A 89 -7.46 -2.52 0.32
N VAL A 90 -6.67 -2.60 -0.76
CA VAL A 90 -5.35 -3.24 -0.73
C VAL A 90 -4.42 -2.52 0.28
N ALA A 91 -4.45 -1.19 0.30
CA ALA A 91 -3.63 -0.40 1.22
C ALA A 91 -4.06 -0.55 2.69
N ILE A 92 -5.35 -0.72 2.99
CA ILE A 92 -5.87 -1.03 4.34
C ILE A 92 -5.38 -2.41 4.79
N GLY A 93 -5.52 -3.44 3.95
CA GLY A 93 -5.04 -4.79 4.27
C GLY A 93 -3.53 -4.83 4.51
N ALA A 94 -2.75 -4.16 3.66
CA ALA A 94 -1.30 -4.02 3.85
C ALA A 94 -0.94 -3.25 5.13
N ALA A 95 -1.66 -2.17 5.46
CA ALA A 95 -1.43 -1.39 6.68
C ALA A 95 -1.73 -2.19 7.96
N LEU A 96 -2.75 -3.05 7.93
CA LEU A 96 -3.08 -3.98 9.02
C LEU A 96 -2.00 -5.05 9.17
N ALA A 97 -1.65 -5.75 8.08
CA ALA A 97 -0.65 -6.82 8.09
C ALA A 97 0.76 -6.35 8.51
N LEU A 98 1.13 -5.11 8.18
CA LEU A 98 2.41 -4.49 8.55
C LEU A 98 2.35 -3.65 9.84
N GLY A 99 1.19 -3.54 10.50
CA GLY A 99 1.01 -2.77 11.74
C GLY A 99 1.15 -1.24 11.60
N CYS A 100 1.09 -0.68 10.37
CA CYS A 100 1.26 0.75 10.14
C CYS A 100 -0.01 1.55 10.49
N LYS A 101 -0.14 1.94 11.77
CA LYS A 101 -1.28 2.73 12.30
C LYS A 101 -1.58 4.01 11.48
N GLY A 102 -0.55 4.81 11.18
CA GLY A 102 -0.70 6.04 10.41
C GLY A 102 -1.11 5.81 8.95
N CYS A 103 -0.67 4.70 8.35
CA CYS A 103 -1.12 4.27 7.02
C CYS A 103 -2.61 3.90 7.08
N LEU A 104 -3.00 3.05 8.03
CA LEU A 104 -4.39 2.58 8.21
C LEU A 104 -5.36 3.75 8.35
N GLU A 105 -5.08 4.68 9.26
CA GLU A 105 -5.88 5.90 9.42
C GLU A 105 -5.97 6.74 8.13
N GLY A 106 -4.87 6.86 7.39
CA GLY A 106 -4.80 7.59 6.13
C GLY A 106 -5.65 6.95 5.04
N HIS A 107 -5.56 5.63 4.90
CA HIS A 107 -6.23 4.87 3.85
C HIS A 107 -7.72 4.66 4.14
N LEU A 108 -8.12 4.45 5.41
CA LEU A 108 -9.55 4.47 5.81
C LEU A 108 -10.24 5.79 5.44
N ARG A 109 -9.56 6.94 5.66
CA ARG A 109 -10.09 8.27 5.28
C ARG A 109 -10.20 8.46 3.76
N LYS A 110 -9.36 7.79 2.96
CA LYS A 110 -9.42 7.84 1.50
C LYS A 110 -10.49 6.90 0.96
N ALA A 111 -10.52 5.63 1.39
CA ALA A 111 -11.55 4.67 1.02
C ALA A 111 -12.97 5.26 1.21
N LYS A 112 -13.23 5.91 2.35
CA LYS A 112 -14.50 6.59 2.62
C LYS A 112 -14.80 7.75 1.65
N LYS A 113 -13.80 8.46 1.12
CA LYS A 113 -13.98 9.51 0.09
C LYS A 113 -14.30 8.91 -1.27
N GLU A 114 -13.71 7.76 -1.58
CA GLU A 114 -14.00 6.96 -2.79
C GLU A 114 -15.31 6.13 -2.66
N GLY A 115 -16.14 6.41 -1.64
CA GLY A 115 -17.46 5.80 -1.46
C GLY A 115 -17.48 4.42 -0.83
N ALA A 116 -16.40 3.99 -0.16
CA ALA A 116 -16.39 2.70 0.56
C ALA A 116 -17.43 2.65 1.70
N THR A 117 -18.16 1.54 1.78
CA THR A 117 -19.14 1.29 2.85
C THR A 117 -18.49 0.68 4.10
N ALA A 118 -19.23 0.62 5.21
CA ALA A 118 -18.73 -0.02 6.43
C ALA A 118 -18.57 -1.54 6.26
N GLU A 119 -19.45 -2.15 5.46
CA GLU A 119 -19.49 -3.56 5.13
C GLU A 119 -18.28 -3.95 4.27
N GLU A 120 -17.98 -3.20 3.21
CA GLU A 120 -16.77 -3.43 2.38
C GLU A 120 -15.48 -3.34 3.21
N ILE A 121 -15.38 -2.37 4.11
CA ILE A 121 -14.23 -2.21 5.02
C ILE A 121 -14.16 -3.38 6.02
N SER A 122 -15.30 -3.87 6.51
CA SER A 122 -15.39 -5.04 7.39
C SER A 122 -14.90 -6.31 6.69
N GLU A 123 -15.28 -6.52 5.42
CA GLU A 123 -14.81 -7.66 4.61
C GLU A 123 -13.30 -7.61 4.38
N VAL A 124 -12.73 -6.43 4.06
CA VAL A 124 -11.28 -6.25 3.92
C VAL A 124 -10.54 -6.59 5.22
N ILE A 125 -11.08 -6.20 6.37
CA ILE A 125 -10.53 -6.54 7.70
C ILE A 125 -10.62 -8.06 7.93
N ALA A 126 -11.76 -8.68 7.63
CA ALA A 126 -11.97 -10.13 7.82
C ALA A 126 -11.03 -10.98 6.96
N VAL A 127 -10.86 -10.62 5.68
CA VAL A 127 -9.88 -11.27 4.77
C VAL A 127 -8.47 -11.12 5.31
N THR A 128 -8.09 -9.91 5.75
CA THR A 128 -6.75 -9.66 6.30
C THR A 128 -6.49 -10.45 7.58
N LEU A 129 -7.49 -10.55 8.46
CA LEU A 129 -7.43 -11.37 9.68
C LEU A 129 -7.22 -12.86 9.35
N GLY A 130 -7.91 -13.39 8.34
CA GLY A 130 -7.73 -14.76 7.87
C GLY A 130 -6.30 -15.07 7.43
N VAL A 131 -5.70 -14.20 6.61
CA VAL A 131 -4.30 -14.35 6.16
C VAL A 131 -3.30 -14.22 7.32
N ALA A 132 -3.54 -13.29 8.25
CA ALA A 132 -2.71 -13.11 9.44
C ALA A 132 -2.76 -14.33 10.38
N ALA A 133 -3.94 -14.93 10.57
CA ALA A 133 -4.10 -16.14 11.37
C ALA A 133 -3.44 -17.36 10.70
N ALA A 134 -3.64 -17.55 9.38
CA ALA A 134 -3.03 -18.64 8.62
C ALA A 134 -1.49 -18.62 8.69
N THR A 135 -0.89 -17.43 8.76
CA THR A 135 0.57 -17.25 8.93
C THR A 135 1.09 -17.88 10.23
N ILE A 136 0.28 -17.97 11.30
CA ILE A 136 0.67 -18.61 12.55
C ILE A 136 0.55 -20.14 12.45
N VAL A 137 -0.49 -20.64 11.76
CA VAL A 137 -0.70 -22.08 11.52
C VAL A 137 0.47 -22.66 10.71
N ASP A 138 0.77 -22.06 9.55
CA ASP A 138 1.89 -22.45 8.68
C ASP A 138 3.24 -22.48 9.43
N ARG A 139 3.51 -21.46 10.27
CA ARG A 139 4.70 -21.42 11.12
C ARG A 139 4.71 -22.51 12.20
N SER A 140 3.55 -22.94 12.67
CA SER A 140 3.47 -24.03 13.65
C SER A 140 3.75 -25.40 13.00
N ASP A 141 3.35 -25.60 11.76
CA ASP A 141 3.67 -26.81 10.98
C ASP A 141 5.17 -26.87 10.66
N ILE A 142 5.77 -25.74 10.25
CA ILE A 142 7.22 -25.59 10.06
C ILE A 142 7.97 -25.87 11.38
N ALA A 143 7.45 -25.41 12.52
CA ALA A 143 8.05 -25.69 13.82
C ALA A 143 7.95 -27.18 14.19
N ASN A 144 6.81 -27.83 13.97
CA ASN A 144 6.64 -29.27 14.17
C ASN A 144 7.64 -30.08 13.32
N PHE A 145 7.80 -29.74 12.05
CA PHE A 145 8.79 -30.36 11.16
C PHE A 145 10.22 -30.24 11.72
N HIS A 146 10.63 -29.04 12.14
CA HIS A 146 11.97 -28.82 12.71
C HIS A 146 12.20 -29.47 14.08
N LEU A 147 11.12 -29.82 14.79
CA LEU A 147 11.17 -30.60 16.03
C LEU A 147 11.16 -32.12 15.79
N GLY A 148 11.15 -32.56 14.52
CA GLY A 148 11.18 -33.99 14.15
C GLY A 148 9.81 -34.64 14.06
N GLY A 149 8.75 -33.87 13.84
CA GLY A 149 7.39 -34.39 13.66
C GLY A 149 6.70 -34.80 14.96
N LEU A 150 6.96 -34.08 16.06
CA LEU A 150 6.45 -34.38 17.41
C LEU A 150 4.94 -34.61 17.49
N PHE A 151 4.15 -34.02 16.59
CA PHE A 151 2.69 -34.00 16.65
C PHE A 151 2.00 -34.85 15.58
N GLU A 152 2.70 -35.87 15.05
CA GLU A 152 2.19 -36.75 14.00
C GLU A 152 1.98 -38.20 14.48
N LYS A 153 0.76 -38.72 14.62
CA LYS A 153 -0.58 -38.08 14.61
C LYS A 153 -1.62 -39.02 15.25
N PRO A 154 -2.56 -38.58 16.11
CA PRO A 154 -3.75 -39.38 16.45
C PRO A 154 -4.78 -39.31 15.30
N GLU A 155 -5.46 -40.42 15.03
CA GLU A 155 -6.31 -40.68 13.84
C GLU A 155 -7.27 -39.56 13.42
#